data_AF-A0A0Q9F4S3-F1
#
_entry.id   AF-A0A0Q9F4S3-F1
#
_cell.length_a   1.000
_cell.length_b   1.000
_cell.length_c   1.000
_cell.angle_alpha   90.00
_cell.angle_beta   90.00
_cell.angle_gamma   90.00
#
_symmetry.space_group_name_H-M   'P 1'
#
loop_
_entity.id
_entity.type
_entity.pdbx_description
1 polymer ?
#
loop_
_entity_poly.entity_id
_entity_poly.type
_entity_poly.pdbx_seq_one_letter_code
_entity_poly.pdbx_strand_id
1 'polypeptide(L)' 'MSAVIQLHETKQAKAQGVFAQINIAARAMGYNGYLALRAAQRARDKYLKGGTSAAMVISQARAELRQSAERTLA' A
#
# COMPACT_ATOMS: atom_id res chain seq x y z
N MET A 1 8.91 -9.92 -28.45
CA MET A 1 8.61 -10.45 -27.09
C MET A 1 9.08 -9.48 -25.98
N SER A 2 8.95 -8.15 -26.12
CA SER A 2 9.82 -7.21 -25.36
C SER A 2 9.09 -6.21 -24.43
N ALA A 3 8.13 -5.42 -24.93
CA ALA A 3 7.57 -4.31 -24.13
C ALA A 3 6.52 -4.76 -23.08
N VAL A 4 5.70 -5.76 -23.40
CA VAL A 4 4.61 -6.20 -22.51
C VAL A 4 5.14 -6.88 -21.25
N ILE A 5 6.25 -7.63 -21.37
CA ILE A 5 6.91 -8.29 -20.24
C ILE A 5 7.53 -7.24 -19.31
N GLN A 6 8.27 -6.28 -19.84
CA GLN A 6 8.85 -5.16 -19.07
C GLN A 6 7.79 -4.32 -18.36
N LEU A 7 6.65 -4.05 -19.01
CA LEU A 7 5.53 -3.35 -18.39
C LEU A 7 4.90 -4.16 -17.24
N HIS A 8 4.82 -5.47 -17.38
CA HIS A 8 4.33 -6.35 -16.32
C HIS A 8 5.28 -6.38 -15.12
N GLU A 9 6.59 -6.53 -15.35
CA GLU A 9 7.61 -6.52 -14.31
C GLU A 9 7.63 -5.20 -13.54
N THR A 10 7.57 -4.07 -14.25
CA THR A 10 7.52 -2.74 -13.62
C THR A 10 6.22 -2.51 -12.84
N LYS A 11 5.08 -3.04 -13.30
CA LYS A 11 3.83 -3.01 -12.54
C LYS A 11 3.93 -3.86 -11.27
N GLN A 12 4.49 -5.06 -11.34
CA GLN A 12 4.67 -5.93 -10.17
C GLN A 12 5.65 -5.33 -9.15
N ALA A 13 6.77 -4.76 -9.61
CA ALA A 13 7.74 -4.08 -8.76
C ALA A 13 7.11 -2.89 -8.03
N LYS A 14 6.30 -2.07 -8.73
CA LYS A 14 5.55 -0.97 -8.11
C LYS A 14 4.53 -1.47 -7.09
N ALA A 15 3.83 -2.57 -7.38
CA ALA A 15 2.87 -3.17 -6.46
C ALA A 15 3.52 -3.66 -5.17
N GLN A 16 4.71 -4.28 -5.27
CA GLN A 16 5.51 -4.66 -4.11
C GLN A 16 6.01 -3.43 -3.34
N GLY A 17 6.41 -2.37 -4.03
CA GLY A 17 6.79 -1.09 -3.41
C GLY A 17 5.64 -0.47 -2.60
N VAL A 18 4.42 -0.46 -3.14
CA VAL A 18 3.20 -0.01 -2.43
C VAL A 18 2.98 -0.85 -1.17
N PHE A 19 3.05 -2.17 -1.28
CA PHE A 19 2.90 -3.08 -0.14
C PHE A 19 3.92 -2.77 0.97
N ALA A 20 5.20 -2.72 0.62
CA ALA A 20 6.27 -2.51 1.59
C ALA A 20 6.13 -1.17 2.34
N GLN A 21 5.86 -0.09 1.59
CA GLN A 21 5.72 1.25 2.18
C GLN A 21 4.55 1.33 3.17
N ILE A 22 3.42 0.71 2.86
CA ILE A 22 2.25 0.72 3.75
C ILE A 22 2.46 -0.17 4.96
N ASN A 23 3.08 -1.35 4.80
CA ASN A 23 3.37 -2.23 5.95
C ASN A 23 4.32 -1.54 6.94
N ILE A 24 5.38 -0.89 6.44
CA ILE A 24 6.32 -0.12 7.28
C ILE A 24 5.60 1.04 7.97
N ALA A 25 4.80 1.81 7.22
CA ALA A 25 4.07 2.94 7.78
C ALA A 25 3.08 2.52 8.88
N ALA A 26 2.32 1.45 8.66
CA ALA A 26 1.38 0.92 9.65
C ALA A 26 2.11 0.46 10.93
N ARG A 27 3.23 -0.27 10.80
CA ARG A 27 4.03 -0.68 11.97
C ARG A 27 4.61 0.51 12.72
N ALA A 28 5.08 1.54 12.00
CA ALA A 28 5.58 2.78 12.62
C ALA A 28 4.49 3.54 13.39
N MET A 29 3.22 3.36 13.04
CA MET A 29 2.06 3.91 13.76
C MET A 29 1.58 3.02 14.92
N GLY A 30 2.29 1.95 15.25
CA GLY A 30 1.95 1.06 16.38
C GLY A 30 0.90 -0.01 16.06
N TYR A 31 0.52 -0.19 14.80
CA TYR A 31 -0.40 -1.28 14.42
C TYR A 31 0.26 -2.65 14.67
N ASN A 32 -0.55 -3.61 15.14
CA ASN A 32 -0.10 -4.99 15.23
C ASN A 32 0.25 -5.54 13.83
N GLY A 33 1.10 -6.57 13.80
CA GLY A 33 1.63 -7.13 12.56
C GLY A 33 0.55 -7.61 11.58
N TYR A 34 -0.57 -8.13 12.11
CA TYR A 34 -1.69 -8.61 11.30
C TYR A 34 -2.42 -7.48 10.57
N LEU A 35 -2.73 -6.40 11.28
CA LEU A 35 -3.40 -5.23 10.71
C LEU A 35 -2.51 -4.50 9.71
N ALA A 36 -1.21 -4.39 9.99
CA ALA A 36 -0.24 -3.84 9.04
C ALA A 36 -0.17 -4.65 7.73
N LEU A 37 -0.14 -5.99 7.84
CA LEU A 37 -0.19 -6.90 6.69
C LEU A 37 -1.48 -6.73 5.88
N ARG A 38 -2.64 -6.69 6.54
CA ARG A 38 -3.93 -6.47 5.86
C ARG A 38 -4.01 -5.11 5.17
N ALA A 39 -3.50 -4.05 5.79
CA ALA A 39 -3.47 -2.72 5.18
C ALA A 39 -2.59 -2.70 3.93
N ALA A 40 -1.41 -3.31 4.00
CA ALA A 40 -0.48 -3.42 2.89
C ALA A 40 -1.05 -4.25 1.72
N GLN A 41 -1.72 -5.37 2.01
CA GLN A 41 -2.41 -6.19 1.00
C GLN A 41 -3.50 -5.39 0.28
N ARG A 42 -4.37 -4.71 1.04
CA ARG A 42 -5.43 -3.87 0.45
C ARG A 42 -4.88 -2.77 -0.45
N ALA A 43 -3.80 -2.10 -0.03
CA ALA A 43 -3.16 -1.07 -0.84
C ALA A 43 -2.55 -1.64 -2.14
N ARG A 44 -1.88 -2.80 -2.06
CA ARG A 44 -1.35 -3.51 -3.23
C ARG A 44 -2.47 -3.88 -4.21
N ASP A 45 -3.55 -4.45 -3.72
CA ASP A 45 -4.68 -4.86 -4.55
C ASP A 45 -5.36 -3.66 -5.21
N LYS A 46 -5.50 -2.54 -4.49
CA LYS A 46 -6.01 -1.27 -5.03
C LYS A 46 -5.14 -0.78 -6.18
N TYR A 47 -3.82 -0.82 -6.04
CA TYR A 47 -2.90 -0.48 -7.13
C TYR A 47 -2.99 -1.44 -8.32
N LEU A 48 -3.08 -2.75 -8.08
CA LEU A 48 -3.17 -3.76 -9.14
C LEU A 48 -4.47 -3.67 -9.95
N LYS A 49 -5.60 -3.39 -9.27
CA LYS A 49 -6.92 -3.12 -9.89
C LYS A 49 -6.89 -1.88 -10.81
N GLY A 50 -5.96 -0.97 -10.60
CA GLY A 50 -5.76 0.21 -11.45
C GLY A 50 -6.67 1.39 -11.10
N GLY A 51 -6.63 2.43 -11.93
CA GLY A 51 -7.42 3.65 -11.75
C GLY A 51 -6.76 4.76 -10.92
N THR A 52 -5.61 4.50 -10.28
CA THR A 52 -4.82 5.53 -9.56
C THR A 52 -3.32 5.20 -9.60
N SER A 53 -2.49 6.25 -9.50
CA SER A 53 -1.03 6.08 -9.41
C SER A 53 -0.61 5.45 -8.08
N ALA A 54 0.55 4.78 -8.05
CA ALA A 54 1.09 4.20 -6.82
C ALA A 54 1.21 5.25 -5.68
N ALA A 55 1.65 6.47 -6.01
CA ALA A 55 1.77 7.57 -5.05
C ALA A 55 0.42 7.96 -4.43
N MET A 56 -0.65 8.03 -5.24
CA MET A 56 -2.00 8.32 -4.74
C MET A 56 -2.52 7.22 -3.82
N VAL A 57 -2.32 5.96 -4.19
CA VAL A 57 -2.71 4.81 -3.35
C VAL A 57 -1.98 4.84 -2.01
N ILE A 58 -0.68 5.12 -2.02
CA ILE A 58 0.13 5.20 -0.80
C ILE A 58 -0.33 6.36 0.09
N SER A 59 -0.55 7.54 -0.50
CA SER A 59 -1.02 8.73 0.22
C SER A 59 -2.36 8.48 0.91
N GLN A 60 -3.34 7.94 0.17
CA GLN A 60 -4.66 7.61 0.71
C GLN A 60 -4.58 6.56 1.83
N ALA A 61 -3.85 5.47 1.62
CA ALA A 61 -3.73 4.41 2.62
C ALA A 61 -3.03 4.90 3.90
N ARG A 62 -2.03 5.78 3.78
CA ARG A 62 -1.41 6.44 4.95
C ARG A 62 -2.38 7.34 5.71
N ALA A 63 -3.20 8.10 4.99
CA ALA A 63 -4.21 8.96 5.61
C ALA A 63 -5.26 8.13 6.37
N GLU A 64 -5.75 7.03 5.78
CA GLU A 64 -6.68 6.10 6.42
C GLU A 64 -6.10 5.47 7.71
N LEU A 65 -4.84 5.04 7.64
CA LEU A 65 -4.12 4.50 8.81
C LEU A 65 -3.95 5.54 9.91
N ARG A 66 -3.66 6.79 9.55
CA ARG A 66 -3.51 7.87 10.52
C ARG A 66 -4.83 8.19 11.21
N GLN A 67 -5.90 8.38 10.44
CA GLN A 67 -7.24 8.65 11.00
C GLN A 67 -7.70 7.52 11.93
N SER A 68 -7.42 6.27 11.56
CA SER A 68 -7.79 5.11 12.38
C SER A 68 -6.96 5.03 13.67
N ALA A 69 -5.68 5.42 13.64
CA ALA A 69 -4.84 5.48 14.84
C ALA A 69 -5.28 6.62 15.78
N GLU A 70 -5.59 7.80 15.24
CA GLU A 70 -6.08 8.94 16.01
C GLU A 70 -7.43 8.64 16.69
N ARG A 71 -8.36 7.96 16.01
CA ARG A 71 -9.63 7.50 16.61
C ARG A 71 -9.50 6.41 17.67
N THR A 72 -8.38 5.67 17.67
CA THR A 72 -8.12 4.64 18.70
C THR A 72 -7.49 5.25 19.95
N LEU A 73 -6.87 6.43 19.82
CA LEU A 73 -6.20 7.15 20.91
C LEU A 73 -7.08 8.23 21.55
N ALA A 74 -8.17 8.64 20.88
CA ALA A 74 -9.18 9.59 21.37
C ALA A 74 -10.29 8.87 22.14
#